data_AF-A0A8H5HRB6-F1
#
_entry.id   AF-A0A8H5HRB6-F1
#
_cell.length_a   1.000
_cell.length_b   1.000
_cell.length_c   1.000
_cell.angle_alpha   90.00
_cell.angle_beta   90.00
_cell.angle_gamma   90.00
#
_symmetry.space_group_name_H-M   'P 1'
#
loop_
_entity.id
_entity.type
_entity.pdbx_description
1 polymer ?
#
loop_
_entity_poly.entity_id
_entity_poly.type
_entity_poly.pdbx_seq_one_letter_code
_entity_poly.pdbx_strand_id
1 'polypeptide(L)'
;MSSGPVFNKSLSLSYLGLPNDYTPSPETEPITFLTKHLTQLPPHLLLHFSYITSAKERTVLPAIRNRRLRYVNGNPPDLRFEVARSEWPTLWQGRERWGLREGAEEKAWAESDFLGGSTKHVGKLGGLLGEYEEEREAERIRMLRRERAAAQRFIPEEDESSDEEPTIMDEESSEEAKASFERSIRERLIYGSLEASC
;
A
#
# COMPACT_ATOMS: atom_id res chain seq x y z
N MET A 1 -1.98 -12.35 23.68
CA MET A 1 -2.88 -12.66 22.55
C MET A 1 -3.98 -11.61 22.54
N SER A 2 -3.84 -10.56 21.73
CA SER A 2 -4.91 -9.56 21.61
C SER A 2 -6.01 -10.15 20.74
N SER A 3 -7.19 -10.43 21.31
CA SER A 3 -8.36 -10.82 20.52
C SER A 3 -8.64 -9.68 19.55
N GLY A 4 -8.52 -9.93 18.24
CA GLY A 4 -8.92 -8.97 17.22
C GLY A 4 -10.41 -8.62 17.33
N PRO A 5 -10.86 -7.57 16.65
CA PRO A 5 -12.27 -7.18 16.62
C PRO A 5 -13.12 -8.32 16.04
N VAL A 6 -14.14 -8.74 16.79
CA VAL A 6 -15.03 -9.84 16.41
C VAL A 6 -16.15 -9.31 15.52
N PHE A 7 -16.42 -10.00 14.41
CA PHE A 7 -17.55 -9.68 13.54
C PHE A 7 -18.88 -10.03 14.21
N ASN A 8 -19.84 -9.11 14.17
CA ASN A 8 -21.18 -9.35 14.70
C ASN A 8 -22.24 -9.16 13.60
N LYS A 9 -22.81 -10.28 13.14
CA LYS A 9 -23.87 -10.27 12.12
C LYS A 9 -25.16 -9.56 12.55
N SER A 10 -25.47 -9.55 13.85
CA SER A 10 -26.73 -8.99 14.34
C SER A 10 -26.83 -7.50 14.09
N LEU A 11 -25.70 -6.78 13.99
CA LEU A 11 -25.67 -5.34 13.71
C LEU A 11 -26.25 -5.03 12.33
N SER A 12 -25.79 -5.75 11.29
CA SER A 12 -26.27 -5.58 9.92
C SER A 12 -27.71 -6.06 9.76
N LEU A 13 -28.07 -7.20 10.37
CA LEU A 13 -29.42 -7.75 10.28
C LEU A 13 -30.44 -6.87 11.01
N SER A 14 -30.14 -6.46 12.24
CA SER A 14 -31.02 -5.60 13.03
C SER A 14 -31.23 -4.23 12.37
N TYR A 15 -30.19 -3.66 11.77
CA TYR A 15 -30.33 -2.37 11.07
C TYR A 15 -31.26 -2.48 9.85
N LEU A 16 -31.18 -3.58 9.10
CA LEU A 16 -32.03 -3.82 7.94
C LEU A 16 -33.42 -4.37 8.31
N GLY A 17 -33.68 -4.64 9.59
CA GLY A 17 -34.91 -5.29 10.05
C GLY A 17 -35.05 -6.75 9.56
N LEU A 18 -33.93 -7.44 9.31
CA LEU A 18 -33.91 -8.81 8.81
C LEU A 18 -33.87 -9.83 9.96
N PRO A 19 -34.48 -11.02 9.78
CA PRO A 19 -34.38 -12.13 10.73
C PRO A 19 -32.94 -12.63 10.93
N ASN A 20 -32.66 -13.25 12.09
CA ASN A 20 -31.33 -13.81 12.40
C ASN A 20 -30.96 -15.03 11.55
N ASP A 21 -31.95 -15.71 10.97
CA ASP A 21 -31.84 -16.87 10.07
C ASP A 21 -31.91 -16.48 8.58
N TYR A 22 -31.79 -15.18 8.27
CA TYR A 22 -31.83 -14.68 6.91
C TYR A 22 -30.72 -15.28 6.02
N THR A 23 -31.09 -15.64 4.79
CA THR A 23 -30.19 -16.13 3.76
C THR A 23 -30.18 -15.17 2.55
N PRO A 24 -29.01 -14.70 2.08
CA PRO A 24 -27.65 -15.04 2.50
C PRO A 24 -27.26 -14.46 3.87
N SER A 25 -26.48 -15.22 4.64
CA SER A 25 -26.00 -14.78 5.96
C SER A 25 -24.80 -13.82 5.80
N PRO A 26 -24.75 -12.69 6.53
CA PRO A 26 -23.65 -11.74 6.44
C PRO A 26 -22.32 -12.27 7.00
N GLU A 27 -22.35 -13.38 7.74
CA GLU A 27 -21.15 -13.99 8.35
C GLU A 27 -20.56 -15.09 7.44
N THR A 28 -21.41 -15.97 6.91
CA THR A 28 -20.96 -17.12 6.11
C THR A 28 -20.91 -16.81 4.61
N GLU A 29 -21.78 -15.92 4.13
CA GLU A 29 -21.82 -15.50 2.74
C GLU A 29 -21.81 -13.95 2.62
N PRO A 30 -20.77 -13.28 3.12
CA PRO A 30 -20.73 -11.83 3.21
C PRO A 30 -20.85 -11.15 1.82
N ILE A 31 -20.27 -11.73 0.78
CA ILE A 31 -20.27 -11.12 -0.56
C ILE A 31 -21.65 -11.19 -1.21
N THR A 32 -22.37 -12.31 -1.09
CA THR A 32 -23.73 -12.43 -1.63
C THR A 32 -24.69 -11.51 -0.86
N PHE A 33 -24.53 -11.42 0.47
CA PHE A 33 -25.27 -10.48 1.32
C PHE A 33 -25.02 -9.02 0.92
N LEU A 34 -23.75 -8.61 0.80
CA LEU A 34 -23.38 -7.26 0.40
C LEU A 34 -23.85 -6.94 -1.02
N THR A 35 -23.85 -7.91 -1.94
CA THR A 35 -24.40 -7.71 -3.30
C THR A 35 -25.85 -7.24 -3.26
N LYS A 36 -26.64 -7.71 -2.29
CA LYS A 36 -28.05 -7.32 -2.11
C LYS A 36 -28.24 -6.03 -1.31
N HIS A 37 -27.41 -5.81 -0.27
CA HIS A 37 -27.69 -4.80 0.76
C HIS A 37 -26.64 -3.68 0.89
N LEU A 38 -25.59 -3.66 0.05
CA LEU A 38 -24.49 -2.70 0.21
C LEU A 38 -24.90 -1.22 0.15
N THR A 39 -25.91 -0.88 -0.64
CA THR A 39 -26.41 0.51 -0.73
C THR A 39 -27.31 0.92 0.44
N GLN A 40 -27.82 -0.05 1.19
CA GLN A 40 -28.73 0.17 2.32
C GLN A 40 -27.95 0.34 3.63
N LEU A 41 -26.76 -0.28 3.72
CA LEU A 41 -25.95 -0.26 4.91
C LEU A 41 -25.16 1.05 5.07
N PRO A 42 -25.10 1.61 6.29
CA PRO A 42 -24.31 2.80 6.56
C PRO A 42 -22.80 2.48 6.56
N PRO A 43 -21.93 3.48 6.33
CA PRO A 43 -20.48 3.28 6.21
C PRO A 43 -19.84 2.56 7.41
N HIS A 44 -20.28 2.86 8.64
CA HIS A 44 -19.72 2.24 9.84
C HIS A 44 -20.01 0.73 9.89
N LEU A 45 -21.20 0.28 9.49
CA LEU A 45 -21.51 -1.16 9.39
C LEU A 45 -20.73 -1.84 8.25
N LEU A 46 -20.54 -1.14 7.13
CA LEU A 46 -19.72 -1.64 6.03
C LEU A 46 -18.25 -1.86 6.43
N LEU A 47 -17.72 -1.09 7.38
CA LEU A 47 -16.36 -1.30 7.90
C LEU A 47 -16.21 -2.63 8.66
N HIS A 48 -17.25 -3.12 9.34
CA HIS A 48 -17.17 -4.40 10.06
C HIS A 48 -16.93 -5.59 9.12
N PHE A 49 -17.42 -5.53 7.88
CA PHE A 49 -17.16 -6.58 6.89
C PHE A 49 -15.67 -6.70 6.52
N SER A 50 -14.84 -5.70 6.81
CA SER A 50 -13.38 -5.79 6.61
C SER A 50 -12.70 -6.82 7.51
N TYR A 51 -13.34 -7.26 8.61
CA TYR A 51 -12.80 -8.29 9.50
C TYR A 51 -12.95 -9.71 8.95
N ILE A 52 -13.92 -9.93 8.06
CA ILE A 52 -14.24 -11.25 7.51
C ILE A 52 -14.07 -11.35 6.00
N THR A 53 -13.82 -10.23 5.31
CA THR A 53 -13.61 -10.20 3.86
C THR A 53 -12.31 -9.51 3.48
N SER A 54 -11.64 -10.07 2.47
CA SER A 54 -10.43 -9.45 1.92
C SER A 54 -10.75 -8.24 1.04
N ALA A 55 -9.75 -7.39 0.80
CA ALA A 55 -9.86 -6.30 -0.18
C ALA A 55 -10.17 -6.83 -1.58
N LYS A 56 -9.66 -8.02 -1.93
CA LYS A 56 -9.86 -8.70 -3.21
C LYS A 56 -11.30 -9.18 -3.38
N GLU A 57 -11.84 -9.89 -2.39
CA GLU A 57 -13.24 -10.38 -2.41
C GLU A 57 -14.23 -9.22 -2.56
N ARG A 58 -14.03 -8.12 -1.83
CA ARG A 58 -14.89 -6.94 -1.91
C ARG A 58 -14.90 -6.29 -3.30
N THR A 59 -13.89 -6.50 -4.12
CA THR A 59 -13.86 -5.94 -5.49
C THR A 59 -14.80 -6.66 -6.46
N VAL A 60 -15.33 -7.83 -6.09
CA VAL A 60 -16.41 -8.48 -6.82
C VAL A 60 -17.65 -7.58 -6.86
N LEU A 61 -17.84 -6.74 -5.83
CA LEU A 61 -18.95 -5.80 -5.73
C LEU A 61 -18.70 -4.59 -6.65
N PRO A 62 -19.53 -4.37 -7.70
CA PRO A 62 -19.29 -3.30 -8.67
C PRO A 62 -19.23 -1.91 -8.05
N ALA A 63 -20.04 -1.64 -7.02
CA ALA A 63 -20.02 -0.37 -6.30
C ALA A 63 -18.66 -0.07 -5.65
N ILE A 64 -18.01 -1.09 -5.08
CA ILE A 64 -16.69 -0.95 -4.46
C ILE A 64 -15.62 -0.77 -5.53
N ARG A 65 -15.63 -1.61 -6.57
CA ARG A 65 -14.68 -1.50 -7.69
C ARG A 65 -14.76 -0.13 -8.37
N ASN A 66 -15.98 0.35 -8.64
CA ASN A 66 -16.21 1.65 -9.26
C ASN A 66 -15.74 2.80 -8.37
N ARG A 67 -15.92 2.71 -7.05
CA ARG A 67 -15.39 3.71 -6.12
C ARG A 67 -13.87 3.76 -6.16
N ARG A 68 -13.20 2.60 -6.20
CA ARG A 68 -11.73 2.53 -6.32
C ARG A 68 -11.23 3.06 -7.65
N LEU A 69 -11.89 2.71 -8.74
CA LEU A 69 -11.59 3.25 -10.07
C LEU A 69 -11.70 4.78 -10.09
N ARG A 70 -12.76 5.34 -9.50
CA ARG A 70 -12.92 6.80 -9.37
C ARG A 70 -11.80 7.43 -8.53
N TYR A 71 -11.42 6.80 -7.42
CA TYR A 71 -10.32 7.27 -6.59
C TYR A 71 -9.01 7.32 -7.40
N VAL A 72 -8.67 6.22 -8.07
CA VAL A 72 -7.47 6.11 -8.93
C VAL A 72 -7.47 7.15 -10.05
N ASN A 73 -8.60 7.33 -10.74
CA ASN A 73 -8.72 8.31 -11.83
C ASN A 73 -8.61 9.77 -11.34
N GLY A 74 -8.82 10.02 -10.05
CA GLY A 74 -8.60 11.32 -9.42
C GLY A 74 -7.13 11.69 -9.22
N ASN A 75 -6.19 10.82 -9.61
CA ASN A 75 -4.74 10.99 -9.46
C ASN A 75 -4.32 11.42 -8.04
N PRO A 76 -4.67 10.61 -7.01
CA PRO A 76 -4.39 10.92 -5.62
C PRO A 76 -2.87 10.97 -5.36
N PRO A 77 -2.41 11.83 -4.43
CA PRO A 77 -0.99 12.04 -4.17
C PRO A 77 -0.29 10.75 -3.73
N ASP A 78 -0.96 9.89 -2.96
CA ASP A 78 -0.40 8.65 -2.43
C ASP A 78 -0.04 7.62 -3.52
N LEU A 79 -0.68 7.72 -4.69
CA LEU A 79 -0.41 6.81 -5.83
C LEU A 79 0.58 7.38 -6.83
N ARG A 80 1.14 8.57 -6.57
CA ARG A 80 2.20 9.16 -7.39
C ARG A 80 3.52 8.44 -7.12
N PHE A 81 4.37 8.40 -8.13
CA PHE A 81 5.64 7.68 -8.11
C PHE A 81 6.42 7.83 -6.80
N GLU A 82 6.70 9.06 -6.36
CA GLU A 82 7.54 9.32 -5.19
C GLU A 82 7.00 8.68 -3.91
N VAL A 83 5.71 8.84 -3.63
CA VAL A 83 5.08 8.28 -2.43
C VAL A 83 4.93 6.77 -2.58
N ALA A 84 4.39 6.33 -3.70
CA ALA A 84 4.11 4.92 -3.94
C ALA A 84 5.38 4.05 -3.97
N ARG A 85 6.52 4.62 -4.39
CA ARG A 85 7.83 3.97 -4.37
C ARG A 85 8.28 3.68 -2.94
N SER A 86 8.07 4.61 -2.00
CA SER A 86 8.39 4.43 -0.58
C SER A 86 7.44 3.44 0.14
N GLU A 87 6.15 3.46 -0.21
CA GLU A 87 5.12 2.60 0.40
C GLU A 87 5.18 1.16 -0.12
N TRP A 88 5.40 0.98 -1.43
CA TRP A 88 5.49 -0.33 -2.08
C TRP A 88 6.83 -0.54 -2.81
N PRO A 89 7.97 -0.48 -2.09
CA PRO A 89 9.30 -0.54 -2.69
C PRO A 89 9.60 -1.92 -3.30
N THR A 90 8.90 -2.97 -2.88
CA THR A 90 9.03 -4.31 -3.45
C THR A 90 8.33 -4.48 -4.80
N LEU A 91 7.45 -3.54 -5.18
CA LEU A 91 6.83 -3.49 -6.49
C LEU A 91 7.66 -2.69 -7.49
N TRP A 92 8.59 -1.86 -7.02
CA TRP A 92 9.50 -1.08 -7.87
C TRP A 92 10.78 -1.85 -8.19
N GLN A 93 11.07 -1.99 -9.49
CA GLN A 93 12.24 -2.73 -9.99
C GLN A 93 13.42 -1.82 -10.38
N GLY A 94 13.25 -0.49 -10.35
CA GLY A 94 14.31 0.45 -10.70
C GLY A 94 15.50 0.42 -9.73
N ARG A 95 16.67 0.84 -10.23
CA ARG A 95 17.95 0.90 -9.52
C ARG A 95 18.29 2.29 -8.97
N GLU A 96 17.32 3.19 -8.86
CA GLU A 96 17.54 4.56 -8.34
C GLU A 96 17.96 4.56 -6.86
N ARG A 97 18.61 5.66 -6.43
CA ARG A 97 18.93 5.91 -5.02
C ARG A 97 17.66 6.08 -4.20
N TRP A 98 17.67 5.47 -3.02
CA TRP A 98 16.60 5.50 -2.03
C TRP A 98 16.88 6.53 -0.95
N GLY A 99 15.83 7.06 -0.32
CA GLY A 99 15.94 7.98 0.81
C GLY A 99 16.27 9.43 0.47
N LEU A 100 16.52 9.79 -0.80
CA LEU A 100 16.91 11.16 -1.19
C LEU A 100 15.88 12.22 -0.79
N ARG A 101 14.58 11.89 -0.87
CA ARG A 101 13.50 12.81 -0.51
C ARG A 101 13.42 12.93 1.01
N GLU A 102 13.45 11.80 1.71
CA GLU A 102 13.41 11.72 3.16
C GLU A 102 14.61 12.45 3.80
N GLY A 103 15.81 12.30 3.21
CA GLY A 103 17.00 13.07 3.62
C GLY A 103 16.89 14.56 3.35
N ALA A 104 16.27 14.96 2.22
CA ALA A 104 16.00 16.37 1.95
C ALA A 104 14.96 16.96 2.92
N GLU A 105 13.91 16.20 3.26
CA GLU A 105 12.90 16.58 4.25
C GLU A 105 13.50 16.70 5.65
N GLU A 106 14.33 15.74 6.06
CA GLU A 106 15.04 15.75 7.36
C GLU A 106 16.02 16.91 7.44
N LYS A 107 16.76 17.18 6.37
CA LYS A 107 17.65 18.33 6.27
C LYS A 107 16.87 19.64 6.36
N ALA A 108 15.75 19.75 5.65
CA ALA A 108 14.91 20.95 5.67
C ALA A 108 14.35 21.19 7.09
N TRP A 109 13.82 20.15 7.72
CA TRP A 109 13.35 20.19 9.11
C TRP A 109 14.46 20.60 10.08
N ALA A 110 15.66 20.03 9.92
CA ALA A 110 16.81 20.42 10.72
C ALA A 110 17.10 21.92 10.54
N GLU A 111 17.08 22.44 9.33
CA GLU A 111 17.39 23.85 9.05
C GLU A 111 16.30 24.83 9.53
N SER A 112 15.01 24.45 9.50
CA SER A 112 13.89 25.34 9.85
C SER A 112 13.40 25.22 11.29
N ASP A 113 13.28 24.00 11.81
CA ASP A 113 12.50 23.71 13.02
C ASP A 113 13.36 23.24 14.18
N PHE A 114 14.52 22.64 13.90
CA PHE A 114 15.42 22.17 14.94
C PHE A 114 15.98 23.33 15.77
N LEU A 115 15.85 23.20 17.10
CA LEU A 115 16.20 24.26 18.06
C LEU A 115 15.56 25.62 17.73
N GLY A 116 14.34 25.61 17.18
CA GLY A 116 13.59 26.83 16.83
C GLY A 116 14.23 27.64 15.71
N GLY A 117 14.94 26.99 14.78
CA GLY A 117 15.54 27.64 13.60
C GLY A 117 16.87 28.37 13.87
N SER A 118 17.56 28.05 14.98
CA SER A 118 18.85 28.67 15.31
C SER A 118 19.97 28.17 14.37
N THR A 119 20.28 28.92 13.32
CA THR A 119 21.19 28.53 12.21
C THR A 119 22.67 28.35 12.56
N LYS A 120 23.15 28.76 13.74
CA LYS A 120 24.60 28.88 14.05
C LYS A 120 25.38 27.56 14.03
N HIS A 121 24.72 26.41 14.21
CA HIS A 121 25.38 25.08 14.21
C HIS A 121 24.64 24.04 13.37
N VAL A 122 23.59 24.45 12.67
CA VAL A 122 22.56 23.52 12.16
C VAL A 122 22.83 23.07 10.72
N GLY A 123 23.57 23.84 9.90
CA GLY A 123 23.83 23.45 8.51
C GLY A 123 24.61 22.13 8.37
N LYS A 124 25.66 21.93 9.18
CA LYS A 124 26.42 20.66 9.16
C LYS A 124 25.63 19.50 9.76
N LEU A 125 24.80 19.79 10.77
CA LEU A 125 23.97 18.78 11.42
C LEU A 125 22.82 18.34 10.50
N GLY A 126 22.15 19.27 9.82
CA GLY A 126 21.08 18.97 8.87
C GLY A 126 21.59 18.17 7.67
N GLY A 127 22.79 18.48 7.17
CA GLY A 127 23.44 17.64 6.16
C GLY A 127 23.68 16.21 6.66
N LEU A 128 24.25 16.06 7.86
CA LEU A 128 24.51 14.74 8.46
C LEU A 128 23.22 13.96 8.74
N LEU A 129 22.17 14.63 9.24
CA LEU A 129 20.87 14.00 9.50
C LEU A 129 20.21 13.55 8.20
N GLY A 130 20.28 14.35 7.14
CA GLY A 130 19.80 13.96 5.81
C GLY A 130 20.52 12.71 5.28
N GLU A 131 21.85 12.65 5.39
CA GLU A 131 22.63 11.48 4.98
C GLU A 131 22.28 10.22 5.80
N TYR A 132 22.04 10.37 7.11
CA TYR A 132 21.62 9.25 7.96
C TYR A 132 20.19 8.79 7.65
N GLU A 133 19.29 9.69 7.28
CA GLU A 133 17.93 9.33 6.85
C GLU A 133 17.97 8.55 5.53
N GLU A 134 18.79 9.03 4.57
CA GLU A 134 19.04 8.33 3.31
C GLU A 134 19.52 6.90 3.54
N GLU A 135 20.52 6.72 4.41
CA GLU A 135 21.07 5.41 4.74
C GLU A 135 20.06 4.51 5.45
N ARG A 136 19.26 5.06 6.38
CA ARG A 136 18.24 4.31 7.12
C ARG A 136 17.17 3.77 6.17
N GLU A 137 16.69 4.61 5.27
CA GLU A 137 15.66 4.21 4.31
C GLU A 137 16.22 3.17 3.32
N ALA A 138 17.45 3.37 2.83
CA ALA A 138 18.12 2.39 1.99
C ALA A 138 18.27 1.03 2.68
N GLU A 139 18.62 0.98 3.96
CA GLU A 139 18.76 -0.28 4.70
C GLU A 139 17.40 -0.96 4.92
N ARG A 140 16.34 -0.19 5.23
CA ARG A 140 14.96 -0.71 5.33
C ARG A 140 14.56 -1.47 4.06
N ILE A 141 14.83 -0.88 2.91
CA ILE A 141 14.48 -1.47 1.61
C ILE A 141 15.33 -2.69 1.29
N ARG A 142 16.62 -2.68 1.64
CA ARG A 142 17.49 -3.87 1.50
C ARG A 142 16.96 -5.03 2.34
N MET A 143 16.57 -4.78 3.58
CA MET A 143 15.97 -5.81 4.44
C MET A 143 14.69 -6.37 3.83
N LEU A 144 13.77 -5.50 3.41
CA LEU A 144 12.50 -5.93 2.82
C LEU A 144 12.67 -6.75 1.54
N ARG A 145 13.65 -6.39 0.69
CA ARG A 145 13.99 -7.16 -0.51
C ARG A 145 14.59 -8.53 -0.15
N ARG A 146 15.45 -8.61 0.87
CA ARG A 146 16.01 -9.88 1.38
C ARG A 146 14.92 -10.78 1.95
N GLU A 147 14.00 -10.23 2.74
CA GLU A 147 12.87 -10.98 3.31
C GLU A 147 11.96 -11.54 2.22
N ARG A 148 11.63 -10.73 1.21
CA ARG A 148 10.84 -11.20 0.06
C ARG A 148 11.54 -12.29 -0.72
N ALA A 149 12.84 -12.15 -1.00
CA ALA A 149 13.62 -13.18 -1.66
C ALA A 149 13.69 -14.48 -0.84
N ALA A 150 13.83 -14.38 0.49
CA ALA A 150 13.80 -15.53 1.38
C ALA A 150 12.44 -16.23 1.38
N ALA A 151 11.34 -15.47 1.36
CA ALA A 151 9.98 -16.02 1.25
C ALA A 151 9.74 -16.71 -0.10
N GLN A 152 10.30 -16.19 -1.19
CA GLN A 152 10.21 -16.80 -2.53
C GLN A 152 11.04 -18.08 -2.65
N ARG A 153 12.25 -18.13 -2.07
CA ARG A 153 13.10 -19.34 -2.06
C ARG A 153 12.49 -20.54 -1.34
N PHE A 154 11.48 -20.32 -0.48
CA PHE A 154 10.74 -21.41 0.17
C PHE A 154 9.70 -22.06 -0.76
N ILE A 155 9.48 -21.49 -1.95
CA ILE A 155 8.69 -22.10 -3.03
C ILE A 155 9.70 -22.90 -3.88
N PRO A 156 9.56 -24.23 -4.00
CA PRO A 156 10.42 -25.01 -4.90
C PRO A 156 10.37 -24.43 -6.32
N GLU A 157 11.49 -23.89 -6.78
CA GLU A 157 11.66 -23.24 -8.08
C GLU A 157 11.50 -24.28 -9.21
N GLU A 158 10.66 -24.01 -10.21
CA GLU A 158 10.87 -24.51 -11.57
C GLU A 158 11.88 -23.56 -12.23
N ASP A 159 13.03 -24.12 -12.61
CA ASP A 159 14.21 -23.40 -13.13
C ASP A 159 13.92 -22.65 -14.44
N GLU A 160 13.97 -21.32 -14.42
CA GLU A 160 14.40 -20.53 -15.59
C GLU A 160 15.51 -19.55 -15.17
N SER A 161 16.74 -20.02 -15.38
CA SER A 161 17.98 -19.24 -15.24
C SER A 161 18.09 -18.24 -16.39
N SER A 162 17.86 -16.95 -16.13
CA SER A 162 18.29 -15.85 -17.01
C SER A 162 19.35 -15.01 -16.31
N ASP A 163 20.59 -15.17 -16.76
CA ASP A 163 21.77 -14.40 -16.35
C ASP A 163 21.82 -13.13 -17.21
N GLU A 164 21.34 -11.99 -16.68
CA GLU A 164 21.35 -10.71 -17.40
C GLU A 164 22.45 -9.77 -16.85
N GLU A 165 23.45 -9.55 -17.69
CA GLU A 165 24.52 -8.55 -17.56
C GLU A 165 23.98 -7.11 -17.36
N PRO A 166 24.75 -6.20 -16.71
CA PRO A 166 24.30 -4.86 -16.39
C PRO A 166 24.18 -3.98 -17.65
N THR A 167 22.99 -3.92 -18.23
CA THR A 167 22.65 -2.97 -19.30
C THR A 167 22.44 -1.57 -18.72
N ILE A 168 23.10 -0.60 -19.34
CA ILE A 168 22.91 0.83 -19.07
C ILE A 168 21.46 1.16 -19.49
N MET A 169 20.57 1.35 -18.52
CA MET A 169 19.18 1.72 -18.79
C MET A 169 19.13 3.16 -19.28
N ASP A 170 18.66 3.38 -20.51
CA ASP A 170 18.39 4.70 -21.07
C ASP A 170 17.35 5.45 -20.21
N GLU A 171 17.47 6.78 -20.10
CA GLU A 171 16.56 7.60 -19.28
C GLU A 171 15.09 7.51 -19.74
N GLU A 172 14.84 7.28 -21.04
CA GLU A 172 13.51 6.98 -21.58
C GLU A 172 12.93 5.68 -20.98
N SER A 173 13.77 4.66 -20.77
CA SER A 173 13.38 3.42 -20.07
C SER A 173 13.03 3.67 -18.60
N SER A 174 13.64 4.70 -17.98
CA SER A 174 13.31 5.09 -16.60
C SER A 174 11.91 5.70 -16.49
N GLU A 175 11.53 6.61 -17.39
CA GLU A 175 10.18 7.20 -17.39
C GLU A 175 9.09 6.17 -17.70
N GLU A 176 9.33 5.28 -18.66
CA GLU A 176 8.43 4.17 -18.99
C GLU A 176 8.28 3.19 -17.83
N ALA A 177 9.38 2.89 -17.11
CA ALA A 177 9.34 2.06 -15.92
C ALA A 177 8.48 2.73 -14.82
N LYS A 178 8.67 4.04 -14.58
CA LYS A 178 7.88 4.82 -13.61
C LYS A 178 6.39 4.76 -13.94
N ALA A 179 6.03 5.01 -15.19
CA ALA A 179 4.65 4.94 -15.66
C ALA A 179 4.06 3.52 -15.50
N SER A 180 4.83 2.48 -15.82
CA SER A 180 4.42 1.08 -15.67
C SER A 180 4.20 0.69 -14.21
N PHE A 181 5.06 1.18 -13.31
CA PHE A 181 4.92 0.98 -11.87
C PHE A 181 3.67 1.65 -11.30
N GLU A 182 3.45 2.93 -11.62
CA GLU A 182 2.23 3.64 -11.21
C GLU A 182 0.98 2.91 -11.71
N ARG A 183 0.99 2.47 -12.98
CA ARG A 183 -0.10 1.68 -13.56
C ARG A 183 -0.33 0.38 -12.78
N SER A 184 0.73 -0.36 -12.45
CA SER A 184 0.62 -1.61 -11.69
C SER A 184 -0.01 -1.39 -10.31
N ILE A 185 0.41 -0.36 -9.59
CA ILE A 185 -0.16 -0.02 -8.27
C ILE A 185 -1.64 0.35 -8.40
N ARG A 186 -1.98 1.19 -9.38
CA ARG A 186 -3.36 1.60 -9.65
C ARG A 186 -4.26 0.39 -9.95
N GLU A 187 -3.80 -0.52 -10.79
CA GLU A 187 -4.52 -1.75 -11.12
C GLU A 187 -4.66 -2.66 -9.89
N ARG A 188 -3.58 -2.87 -9.13
CA ARG A 188 -3.61 -3.66 -7.89
C ARG A 188 -4.57 -3.07 -6.86
N LEU A 189 -4.63 -1.75 -6.73
CA LEU A 189 -5.58 -1.09 -5.84
C LEU A 189 -7.04 -1.36 -6.28
N ILE A 190 -7.33 -1.19 -7.58
CA ILE A 190 -8.66 -1.42 -8.15
C ILE A 190 -9.14 -2.85 -7.87
N TYR A 191 -8.25 -3.84 -8.01
CA TYR A 191 -8.56 -5.26 -7.80
C TYR A 191 -8.32 -5.76 -6.37
N GLY A 192 -7.88 -4.91 -5.46
CA GLY A 192 -7.66 -5.26 -4.05
C GLY A 192 -6.54 -6.27 -3.84
N SER A 193 -5.55 -6.27 -4.73
CA SER A 193 -4.31 -7.03 -4.64
C SER A 193 -3.11 -6.17 -4.26
N LEU A 194 -3.34 -4.90 -3.90
CA LEU A 194 -2.30 -4.06 -3.30
C LEU A 194 -2.13 -4.48 -1.85
N GLU A 195 -0.93 -4.95 -1.51
CA GLU A 195 -0.58 -5.33 -0.15
C GLU A 195 -0.61 -4.09 0.75
N ALA A 196 -1.12 -4.25 1.97
CA ALA A 196 -0.98 -3.21 2.97
C ALA A 196 0.50 -3.12 3.35
N SER A 197 1.06 -1.92 3.28
CA SER A 197 2.35 -1.62 3.91
C SER A 197 2.21 -1.91 5.41
N CYS A 198 2.95 -2.90 5.89
CA CYS A 198 3.03 -3.24 7.32
C CYS A 198 3.75 -2.14 8.11
#